data_AF-A0A7C9Q0W1-F1
#
_entry.id   AF-A0A7C9Q0W1-F1
#
_cell.length_a   1.000
_cell.length_b   1.000
_cell.length_c   1.000
_cell.angle_alpha   90.00
_cell.angle_beta   90.00
_cell.angle_gamma   90.00
#
_symmetry.space_group_name_H-M   'P 1'
#
loop_
_entity.id
_entity.type
_entity.pdbx_description
1 polymer ?
#
loop_
_entity_poly.entity_id
_entity_poly.type
_entity_poly.pdbx_seq_one_letter_code
_entity_poly.pdbx_strand_id
1 'polypeptide(L)'
;MFEMFKAAKNAAKLINNAANETGIATTISPTAASAIQILSDVPGMTPADKRDFDSASPLFALKDGTIVRTWQNPVRVDHIFLADPKGRMVFGGYVLWQNSEGLKQAIKQIQQELVLKTKNPRAATVPIESAWGIDYSRLSGLLADREWKKADKETARLMLAALKKREWWQVSEADVAWFPCKDLSTIDRLWSFYSEGRFGLLVQKEIYESLNGSNSYDRNAWEVFGDRVGWRNKNDWLYYADLVFSIKAPKGHLPSTVLYGSIVEGVPKVFSGLVETVAVRGLTNVGWPMAGLFARVKDCEL
;
A
#
# COMPACT_ATOMS: atom_id res chain seq x y z
N MET A 1 40.45 -1.55 16.33
CA MET A 1 39.84 -1.42 17.67
C MET A 1 39.64 0.05 18.08
N PHE A 2 40.65 0.92 17.94
CA PHE A 2 40.55 2.34 18.30
C PHE A 2 39.59 3.16 17.40
N GLU A 3 39.58 2.90 16.09
CA GLU A 3 38.63 3.54 15.14
C GLU A 3 37.17 3.11 15.35
N MET A 4 36.92 1.87 15.80
CA MET A 4 35.57 1.41 16.17
C MET A 4 35.02 2.16 17.39
N PHE A 5 35.87 2.50 18.37
CA PHE A 5 35.45 3.27 19.55
C PHE A 5 35.17 4.75 19.22
N LYS A 6 35.86 5.31 18.22
CA LYS A 6 35.64 6.68 17.73
C LYS A 6 34.34 6.77 16.92
N ALA A 7 34.06 5.77 16.10
CA ALA A 7 32.80 5.62 15.37
C ALA A 7 31.59 5.48 16.32
N ALA A 8 31.69 4.63 17.35
CA ALA A 8 30.62 4.46 18.35
C ALA A 8 30.31 5.76 19.11
N LYS A 9 31.32 6.58 19.42
CA LYS A 9 31.13 7.89 20.07
C LYS A 9 30.47 8.92 19.16
N ASN A 10 30.79 8.90 17.87
CA ASN A 10 30.19 9.81 16.89
C ASN A 10 28.73 9.42 16.59
N ALA A 11 28.44 8.12 16.48
CA ALA A 11 27.07 7.60 16.37
C ALA A 11 26.23 7.98 17.59
N ALA A 12 26.77 7.82 18.81
CA ALA A 12 26.10 8.26 20.04
C ALA A 12 25.81 9.77 20.06
N LYS A 13 26.68 10.60 19.48
CA LYS A 13 26.49 12.05 19.41
C LYS A 13 25.38 12.45 18.42
N LEU A 14 25.27 11.75 17.28
CA LEU A 14 24.17 11.93 16.32
C LEU A 14 22.83 11.42 16.87
N ILE A 15 22.85 10.28 17.57
CA ILE A 15 21.68 9.71 18.28
C ILE A 15 21.19 10.68 19.38
N ASN A 16 22.09 11.27 20.15
CA ASN A 16 21.73 12.21 21.22
C ASN A 16 21.21 13.55 20.69
N ASN A 17 21.74 14.02 19.55
CA ASN A 17 21.22 15.24 18.91
C ASN A 17 19.84 15.01 18.29
N ALA A 18 19.58 13.83 17.70
CA ALA A 18 18.25 13.47 17.21
C ALA A 18 17.22 13.23 18.34
N ALA A 19 17.67 12.76 19.51
CA ALA A 19 16.80 12.51 20.67
C ALA A 19 16.38 13.79 21.42
N ASN A 20 17.08 14.91 21.24
CA ASN A 20 16.85 16.14 22.00
C ASN A 20 15.77 17.07 21.41
N GLU A 21 15.27 16.81 20.21
CA GLU A 21 14.23 17.68 19.60
C GLU A 21 12.79 17.19 19.80
N THR A 22 12.58 15.98 20.31
CA THR A 22 11.24 15.48 20.68
C THR A 22 11.35 14.59 21.91
N GLY A 23 11.07 15.14 23.09
CA GLY A 23 11.07 14.40 24.34
C GLY A 23 10.18 13.16 24.30
N ILE A 24 10.80 12.01 24.05
CA ILE A 24 10.54 10.63 24.47
C ILE A 24 11.67 9.84 23.79
N ALA A 25 12.66 9.37 24.55
CA ALA A 25 13.74 8.53 24.04
C ALA A 25 13.16 7.19 23.57
N THR A 26 12.74 7.12 22.31
CA THR A 26 12.49 5.86 21.61
C THR A 26 13.82 5.17 21.43
N THR A 27 14.04 4.07 22.16
CA THR A 27 15.18 3.20 21.94
C THR A 27 15.15 2.71 20.49
N ILE A 28 16.01 3.28 19.65
CA ILE A 28 16.21 2.86 18.26
C ILE A 28 16.69 1.41 18.31
N SER A 29 16.08 0.53 17.51
CA SER A 29 16.48 -0.88 17.49
C SER A 29 17.92 -1.04 17.00
N PRO A 30 18.62 -2.15 17.33
CA PRO A 30 19.95 -2.42 16.78
C PRO A 30 19.95 -2.48 15.24
N THR A 31 18.89 -3.01 14.64
CA THR A 31 18.73 -3.07 13.17
C THR A 31 18.64 -1.68 12.56
N ALA A 32 17.78 -0.82 13.12
CA ALA A 32 17.61 0.56 12.67
C ALA A 32 18.91 1.37 12.89
N ALA A 33 19.60 1.18 14.02
CA ALA A 33 20.89 1.81 14.29
C ALA A 33 21.96 1.42 13.25
N SER A 34 22.02 0.15 12.84
CA SER A 34 22.91 -0.29 11.75
C SER A 34 22.56 0.38 10.42
N ALA A 35 21.27 0.51 10.08
CA ALA A 35 20.86 1.22 8.87
C ALA A 35 21.25 2.70 8.92
N ILE A 36 21.06 3.37 10.06
CA ILE A 36 21.47 4.78 10.28
C ILE A 36 22.97 4.94 10.06
N GLN A 37 23.78 4.01 10.56
CA GLN A 37 25.23 4.06 10.38
C GLN A 37 25.61 3.99 8.89
N ILE A 38 25.07 3.00 8.15
CA ILE A 38 25.32 2.86 6.71
C ILE A 38 24.93 4.15 5.95
N LEU A 39 23.78 4.75 6.29
CA LEU A 39 23.33 6.00 5.66
C LEU A 39 24.21 7.21 6.04
N SER A 40 24.64 7.30 7.30
CA SER A 40 25.48 8.41 7.78
C SER A 40 26.87 8.42 7.15
N ASP A 41 27.34 7.26 6.68
CA ASP A 41 28.64 7.12 6.01
C ASP A 41 28.58 7.48 4.51
N VAL A 42 27.40 7.77 3.95
CA VAL A 42 27.26 8.22 2.56
C VAL A 42 27.80 9.65 2.40
N PRO A 43 28.76 9.90 1.49
CA PRO A 43 29.29 11.25 1.25
C PRO A 43 28.19 12.26 0.92
N GLY A 44 28.20 13.40 1.61
CA GLY A 44 27.22 14.48 1.42
C GLY A 44 25.81 14.17 1.94
N MET A 45 25.65 13.16 2.79
CA MET A 45 24.43 12.94 3.55
C MET A 45 24.11 14.17 4.41
N THR A 46 22.95 14.78 4.17
CA THR A 46 22.48 15.98 4.86
C THR A 46 21.15 15.69 5.56
N PRO A 47 20.92 16.17 6.80
CA PRO A 47 19.64 15.95 7.50
C PRO A 47 18.43 16.48 6.70
N ALA A 48 17.37 15.68 6.61
CA ALA A 48 16.12 16.07 5.94
C ALA A 48 15.05 16.51 6.95
N ASP A 49 14.12 17.36 6.49
CA ASP A 49 13.03 17.86 7.31
C ASP A 49 11.94 16.80 7.49
N LYS A 50 11.23 16.86 8.62
CA LYS A 50 10.07 15.98 8.88
C LYS A 50 8.96 16.14 7.84
N ARG A 51 8.83 17.30 7.19
CA ARG A 51 7.87 17.54 6.10
C ARG A 51 8.14 16.67 4.87
N ASP A 52 9.40 16.36 4.60
CA ASP A 52 9.79 15.52 3.47
C ASP A 52 9.48 14.05 3.74
N PHE A 53 9.52 13.62 5.01
CA PHE A 53 9.14 12.27 5.43
C PHE A 53 7.70 11.93 5.08
N ASP A 54 6.76 12.87 5.28
CA ASP A 54 5.34 12.63 5.03
C ASP A 54 5.05 12.42 3.52
N SER A 55 5.95 12.91 2.67
CA SER A 55 5.91 12.71 1.22
C SER A 55 6.58 11.40 0.79
N ALA A 56 7.41 10.79 1.64
CA ALA A 56 8.19 9.61 1.30
C ALA A 56 7.35 8.33 1.24
N SER A 57 7.53 7.55 0.18
CA SER A 57 6.89 6.24 0.01
C SER A 57 7.70 5.13 0.68
N PRO A 58 7.06 4.15 1.31
CA PRO A 58 7.72 2.91 1.71
C PRO A 58 8.44 2.25 0.53
N LEU A 59 9.70 1.83 0.74
CA LEU A 59 10.50 1.10 -0.24
C LEU A 59 10.59 -0.38 0.14
N PHE A 60 11.01 -0.68 1.38
CA PHE A 60 11.00 -2.03 1.97
C PHE A 60 11.03 -1.98 3.51
N ALA A 61 10.79 -3.12 4.15
CA ALA A 61 10.90 -3.29 5.61
C ALA A 61 12.16 -4.07 6.00
N LEU A 62 12.79 -3.65 7.10
CA LEU A 62 13.90 -4.35 7.76
C LEU A 62 13.39 -5.48 8.65
N LYS A 63 14.30 -6.34 9.13
CA LYS A 63 13.96 -7.53 9.95
C LYS A 63 13.26 -7.21 11.28
N ASP A 64 13.37 -5.99 11.77
CA ASP A 64 12.74 -5.49 13.00
C ASP A 64 11.42 -4.73 12.74
N GLY A 65 10.96 -4.69 11.48
CA GLY A 65 9.79 -3.94 11.06
C GLY A 65 10.04 -2.46 10.78
N THR A 66 11.29 -1.96 10.90
CA THR A 66 11.62 -0.60 10.48
C THR A 66 11.41 -0.46 8.97
N ILE A 67 10.71 0.59 8.54
CA ILE A 67 10.40 0.83 7.12
C ILE A 67 11.41 1.82 6.55
N VAL A 68 12.12 1.41 5.51
CA VAL A 68 12.93 2.29 4.67
C VAL A 68 11.98 3.00 3.70
N ARG A 69 12.03 4.33 3.65
CA ARG A 69 11.20 5.16 2.78
C ARG A 69 12.09 6.02 1.89
N THR A 70 11.64 6.29 0.67
CA THR A 70 12.34 7.19 -0.24
C THR A 70 11.40 8.25 -0.80
N TRP A 71 11.99 9.37 -1.19
CA TRP A 71 11.28 10.45 -1.85
C TRP A 71 12.20 11.16 -2.83
N GLN A 72 11.66 11.58 -3.97
CA GLN A 72 12.31 12.55 -4.82
C GLN A 72 11.50 13.84 -4.79
N ASN A 73 12.15 14.93 -4.42
CA ASN A 73 11.51 16.24 -4.46
C ASN A 73 11.30 16.70 -5.93
N PRO A 74 10.60 17.83 -6.19
CA PRO A 74 10.32 18.28 -7.55
C PRO A 74 11.54 18.53 -8.44
N VAL A 75 12.73 18.76 -7.84
CA VAL A 75 14.01 18.92 -8.56
C VAL A 75 14.84 17.64 -8.61
N ARG A 76 14.26 16.49 -8.22
CA ARG A 76 14.85 15.14 -8.28
C ARG A 76 16.06 14.93 -7.37
N VAL A 77 16.07 15.56 -6.19
CA VAL A 77 17.02 15.23 -5.13
C VAL A 77 16.50 14.02 -4.35
N ASP A 78 17.35 13.01 -4.21
CA ASP A 78 17.03 11.75 -3.52
C ASP A 78 17.04 11.95 -2.00
N HIS A 79 15.91 11.62 -1.36
CA HIS A 79 15.74 11.58 0.09
C HIS A 79 15.51 10.14 0.55
N ILE A 80 15.96 9.86 1.77
CA ILE A 80 15.77 8.59 2.45
C ILE A 80 15.37 8.82 3.90
N PHE A 81 14.46 7.99 4.38
CA PHE A 81 14.00 8.01 5.75
C PHE A 81 13.89 6.60 6.32
N LEU A 82 14.00 6.50 7.64
CA LEU A 82 13.66 5.30 8.39
C LEU A 82 12.47 5.62 9.30
N ALA A 83 11.44 4.79 9.24
CA ALA A 83 10.29 4.85 10.14
C ALA A 83 10.29 3.61 11.05
N ASP A 84 10.06 3.79 12.34
CA ASP A 84 9.86 2.67 13.26
C ASP A 84 8.55 1.91 12.93
N PRO A 85 8.30 0.72 13.52
CA PRO A 85 7.06 -0.02 13.30
C PRO A 85 5.77 0.72 13.68
N LYS A 86 5.87 1.84 14.41
CA LYS A 86 4.73 2.72 14.75
C LYS A 86 4.57 3.88 13.76
N GLY A 87 5.35 3.92 12.69
CA GLY A 87 5.33 4.96 11.66
C GLY A 87 6.05 6.26 12.05
N ARG A 88 6.80 6.27 13.15
CA ARG A 88 7.54 7.48 13.60
C ARG A 88 8.90 7.54 12.91
N MET A 89 9.27 8.73 12.43
CA MET A 89 10.57 8.95 11.80
C MET A 89 11.69 8.79 12.84
N VAL A 90 12.66 7.92 12.56
CA VAL A 90 13.87 7.73 13.39
C VAL A 90 15.15 8.21 12.69
N PHE A 91 15.09 8.39 11.37
CA PHE A 91 16.16 8.98 10.57
C PHE A 91 15.57 9.64 9.31
N GLY A 92 16.17 10.75 8.89
CA GLY A 92 15.85 11.43 7.63
C GLY A 92 17.09 12.11 7.07
N GLY A 93 17.39 11.86 5.80
CA GLY A 93 18.51 12.50 5.12
C GLY A 93 18.33 12.54 3.61
N TYR A 94 19.12 13.39 2.95
CA TYR A 94 19.16 13.52 1.50
C TYR A 94 20.59 13.68 1.01
N VAL A 95 20.78 13.42 -0.28
CA VAL A 95 22.06 13.64 -0.96
C VAL A 95 21.83 14.46 -2.23
N LEU A 96 22.78 15.35 -2.56
CA LEU A 96 22.76 16.07 -3.83
C LEU A 96 23.04 15.11 -5.01
N TRP A 97 22.70 15.52 -6.24
CA TRP A 97 22.78 14.68 -7.44
C TRP A 97 24.10 13.91 -7.62
N GLN A 98 25.24 14.56 -7.31
CA GLN A 98 26.58 13.97 -7.42
C GLN A 98 26.80 12.73 -6.52
N ASN A 99 26.01 12.60 -5.45
CA ASN A 99 26.11 11.53 -4.45
C ASN A 99 24.96 10.53 -4.54
N SER A 100 24.05 10.67 -5.52
CA SER A 100 22.88 9.79 -5.74
C SER A 100 23.30 8.31 -5.84
N GLU A 101 24.40 8.03 -6.54
CA GLU A 101 24.90 6.65 -6.69
C GLU A 101 25.37 6.06 -5.36
N GLY A 102 26.03 6.85 -4.51
CA GLY A 102 26.43 6.43 -3.18
C GLY A 102 25.23 6.08 -2.29
N LEU A 103 24.17 6.87 -2.35
CA LEU A 103 22.93 6.56 -1.64
C LEU A 103 22.26 5.28 -2.16
N LYS A 104 22.22 5.07 -3.48
CA LYS A 104 21.67 3.82 -4.06
C LYS A 104 22.45 2.59 -3.61
N GLN A 105 23.77 2.68 -3.52
CA GLN A 105 24.62 1.60 -3.02
C GLN A 105 24.36 1.32 -1.54
N ALA A 106 24.25 2.37 -0.71
CA ALA A 106 23.91 2.24 0.70
C ALA A 106 22.53 1.58 0.91
N ILE A 107 21.51 1.97 0.14
CA ILE A 107 20.17 1.34 0.16
C ILE A 107 20.27 -0.15 -0.18
N LYS A 108 21.03 -0.49 -1.23
CA LYS A 108 21.24 -1.88 -1.63
C LYS A 108 21.95 -2.68 -0.53
N GLN A 109 22.94 -2.10 0.13
CA GLN A 109 23.63 -2.72 1.25
C GLN A 109 22.68 -2.98 2.42
N ILE A 110 21.89 -1.97 2.82
CA ILE A 110 20.85 -2.11 3.86
C ILE A 110 19.88 -3.23 3.52
N GLN A 111 19.44 -3.29 2.26
CA GLN A 111 18.52 -4.33 1.79
C GLN A 111 19.13 -5.74 1.90
N GLN A 112 20.43 -5.88 1.61
CA GLN A 112 21.13 -7.17 1.65
C GLN A 112 21.50 -7.64 3.07
N GLU A 113 21.83 -6.70 3.96
CA GLU A 113 22.37 -7.01 5.29
C GLU A 113 21.29 -7.04 6.39
N LEU A 114 20.28 -6.18 6.28
CA LEU A 114 19.38 -5.85 7.40
C LEU A 114 17.94 -6.33 7.18
N VAL A 115 17.64 -6.86 6.01
CA VAL A 115 16.40 -7.59 5.76
C VAL A 115 16.63 -9.08 6.06
N LEU A 116 15.55 -9.82 6.33
CA LEU A 116 15.65 -11.25 6.65
C LEU A 116 16.45 -11.98 5.55
N LYS A 117 17.54 -12.65 5.93
CA LYS A 117 18.35 -13.47 5.03
C LYS A 117 17.57 -14.72 4.61
N THR A 118 16.68 -14.57 3.64
CA THR A 118 16.18 -15.69 2.86
C THR A 118 17.25 -16.08 1.84
N LYS A 119 17.42 -17.39 1.58
CA LYS A 119 18.31 -17.92 0.51
C LYS A 119 17.92 -17.46 -0.91
N ASN A 120 16.95 -16.56 -1.01
CA ASN A 120 16.46 -15.94 -2.23
C ASN A 120 16.46 -14.41 -1.99
N PRO A 121 17.25 -13.60 -2.73
CA PRO A 121 17.36 -12.14 -2.58
C PRO A 121 16.04 -11.36 -2.80
N ARG A 122 14.97 -12.06 -3.19
CA ARG A 122 13.64 -11.51 -3.53
C ARG A 122 12.69 -11.32 -2.33
N ALA A 123 13.07 -11.74 -1.12
CA ALA A 123 12.18 -11.63 0.06
C ALA A 123 12.35 -10.32 0.86
N ALA A 124 13.21 -9.41 0.40
CA ALA A 124 13.38 -8.08 0.99
C ALA A 124 12.45 -7.02 0.39
N THR A 125 11.58 -7.42 -0.53
CA THR A 125 10.43 -6.68 -1.05
C THR A 125 9.17 -7.37 -0.55
N VAL A 126 8.02 -6.69 -0.54
CA VAL A 126 6.71 -7.35 -0.27
C VAL A 126 6.68 -8.67 -1.05
N PRO A 127 6.46 -9.84 -0.40
CA PRO A 127 6.46 -11.11 -1.12
C PRO A 127 5.43 -11.08 -2.24
N ILE A 128 5.90 -11.14 -3.49
CA ILE A 128 5.05 -11.22 -4.68
C ILE A 128 4.92 -12.69 -5.06
N GLU A 129 3.79 -13.26 -4.72
CA GLU A 129 3.45 -14.66 -5.02
C GLU A 129 2.22 -14.72 -5.94
N SER A 130 2.15 -15.74 -6.79
CA SER A 130 0.99 -15.98 -7.64
C SER A 130 0.74 -17.48 -7.74
N ALA A 131 -0.53 -17.89 -7.74
CA ALA A 131 -0.88 -19.27 -8.04
C ALA A 131 -0.69 -19.61 -9.53
N TRP A 132 -0.75 -18.60 -10.40
CA TRP A 132 -0.71 -18.74 -11.86
C TRP A 132 0.49 -18.07 -12.53
N GLY A 133 1.49 -17.64 -11.75
CA GLY A 133 2.67 -16.95 -12.28
C GLY A 133 2.38 -15.55 -12.84
N ILE A 134 1.32 -14.90 -12.37
CA ILE A 134 0.97 -13.52 -12.73
C ILE A 134 2.04 -12.57 -12.19
N ASP A 135 2.49 -11.65 -13.05
CA ASP A 135 3.47 -10.63 -12.68
C ASP A 135 2.79 -9.40 -12.08
N TYR A 136 3.00 -9.19 -10.78
CA TYR A 136 2.51 -8.02 -10.03
C TYR A 136 3.54 -6.88 -9.95
N SER A 137 4.69 -6.99 -10.62
CA SER A 137 5.76 -5.98 -10.54
C SER A 137 5.29 -4.59 -10.99
N ARG A 138 4.42 -4.53 -12.01
CA ARG A 138 3.82 -3.27 -12.46
C ARG A 138 2.91 -2.64 -11.40
N LEU A 139 2.07 -3.44 -10.73
CA LEU A 139 1.23 -2.94 -9.64
C LEU A 139 2.09 -2.40 -8.50
N SER A 140 3.12 -3.14 -8.11
CA SER A 140 4.08 -2.73 -7.08
C SER A 140 4.73 -1.38 -7.41
N GLY A 141 5.23 -1.20 -8.63
CA GLY A 141 5.82 0.08 -9.07
C GLY A 141 4.81 1.24 -9.04
N LEU A 142 3.59 1.04 -9.55
CA LEU A 142 2.55 2.08 -9.53
C LEU A 142 2.16 2.48 -8.11
N LEU A 143 2.12 1.54 -7.17
CA LEU A 143 1.84 1.81 -5.76
C LEU A 143 3.02 2.54 -5.07
N ALA A 144 4.26 2.14 -5.36
CA ALA A 144 5.45 2.83 -4.87
C ALA A 144 5.50 4.30 -5.31
N ASP A 145 5.13 4.55 -6.58
CA ASP A 145 5.05 5.88 -7.18
C ASP A 145 3.79 6.67 -6.76
N ARG A 146 2.92 6.10 -5.92
CA ARG A 146 1.63 6.69 -5.48
C ARG A 146 0.71 7.07 -6.63
N GLU A 147 0.82 6.37 -7.75
CA GLU A 147 -0.04 6.49 -8.92
C GLU A 147 -1.36 5.73 -8.69
N TRP A 148 -2.07 6.10 -7.62
CA TRP A 148 -3.21 5.36 -7.04
C TRP A 148 -4.28 4.99 -8.08
N LYS A 149 -4.59 5.91 -9.00
CA LYS A 149 -5.57 5.65 -10.07
C LYS A 149 -5.10 4.61 -11.07
N LYS A 150 -3.81 4.63 -11.44
CA LYS A 150 -3.23 3.63 -12.34
C LYS A 150 -3.11 2.28 -11.64
N ALA A 151 -2.69 2.28 -10.36
CA ALA A 151 -2.59 1.07 -9.54
C ALA A 151 -3.96 0.39 -9.37
N ASP A 152 -5.02 1.17 -9.18
CA ASP A 152 -6.39 0.67 -9.09
C ASP A 152 -6.86 -0.01 -10.40
N LYS A 153 -6.64 0.65 -11.54
CA LYS A 153 -6.90 0.04 -12.87
C LYS A 153 -6.09 -1.23 -13.10
N GLU A 154 -4.82 -1.22 -12.74
CA GLU A 154 -3.94 -2.38 -12.88
C GLU A 154 -4.38 -3.52 -11.95
N THR A 155 -4.84 -3.20 -10.73
CA THR A 155 -5.44 -4.19 -9.82
C THR A 155 -6.65 -4.85 -10.48
N ALA A 156 -7.55 -4.07 -11.08
CA ALA A 156 -8.72 -4.61 -11.76
C ALA A 156 -8.33 -5.56 -12.91
N ARG A 157 -7.33 -5.19 -13.71
CA ARG A 157 -6.79 -6.03 -14.80
C ARG A 157 -6.16 -7.32 -14.28
N LEU A 158 -5.39 -7.25 -13.19
CA LEU A 158 -4.72 -8.41 -12.60
C LEU A 158 -5.71 -9.38 -11.94
N MET A 159 -6.77 -8.87 -11.31
CA MET A 159 -7.85 -9.70 -10.77
C MET A 159 -8.57 -10.48 -11.88
N LEU A 160 -8.88 -9.85 -13.01
CA LEU A 160 -9.43 -10.55 -14.18
C LEU A 160 -8.47 -11.63 -14.70
N ALA A 161 -7.16 -11.34 -14.75
CA ALA A 161 -6.16 -12.33 -15.15
C ALA A 161 -6.10 -13.53 -14.18
N ALA A 162 -6.18 -13.29 -12.86
CA ALA A 162 -6.21 -14.34 -11.83
C ALA A 162 -7.47 -15.22 -11.94
N LEU A 163 -8.59 -14.62 -12.33
CA LEU A 163 -9.86 -15.30 -12.62
C LEU A 163 -9.93 -15.92 -14.03
N LYS A 164 -8.90 -15.71 -14.87
CA LYS A 164 -8.86 -16.11 -16.28
C LYS A 164 -10.06 -15.56 -17.08
N LYS A 165 -10.45 -14.32 -16.77
CA LYS A 165 -11.51 -13.56 -17.47
C LYS A 165 -10.90 -12.42 -18.25
N ARG A 166 -11.63 -11.94 -19.26
CA ARG A 166 -11.24 -10.74 -20.01
C ARG A 166 -11.90 -9.50 -19.46
N GLU A 167 -13.12 -9.66 -18.95
CA GLU A 167 -14.01 -8.56 -18.63
C GLU A 167 -14.84 -8.86 -17.38
N TRP A 168 -15.16 -7.83 -16.60
CA TRP A 168 -15.81 -7.98 -15.29
C TRP A 168 -17.22 -8.56 -15.36
N TRP A 169 -17.96 -8.31 -16.45
CA TRP A 169 -19.30 -8.92 -16.65
C TRP A 169 -19.25 -10.44 -16.87
N GLN A 170 -18.05 -11.03 -17.04
CA GLN A 170 -17.85 -12.48 -17.15
C GLN A 170 -17.57 -13.15 -15.80
N VAL A 171 -17.41 -12.36 -14.74
CA VAL A 171 -17.08 -12.84 -13.39
C VAL A 171 -18.38 -13.24 -12.69
N SER A 172 -18.49 -14.51 -12.34
CA SER A 172 -19.58 -15.08 -11.56
C SER A 172 -19.23 -15.17 -10.07
N GLU A 173 -20.24 -15.41 -9.22
CA GLU A 173 -20.07 -15.77 -7.81
C GLU A 173 -19.06 -16.91 -7.62
N ALA A 174 -19.18 -17.96 -8.43
CA ALA A 174 -18.29 -19.12 -8.36
C ALA A 174 -16.85 -18.74 -8.66
N ASP A 175 -16.62 -17.84 -9.64
CA ASP A 175 -15.27 -17.36 -9.94
C ASP A 175 -14.67 -16.64 -8.72
N VAL A 176 -15.45 -15.79 -8.03
CA VAL A 176 -15.01 -15.07 -6.83
C VAL A 176 -14.75 -16.03 -5.66
N ALA A 177 -15.62 -17.02 -5.44
CA ALA A 177 -15.45 -18.02 -4.38
C ALA A 177 -14.17 -18.87 -4.57
N TRP A 178 -13.72 -19.05 -5.81
CA TRP A 178 -12.50 -19.78 -6.16
C TRP A 178 -11.31 -18.88 -6.47
N PHE A 179 -11.38 -17.57 -6.19
CA PHE A 179 -10.26 -16.65 -6.43
C PHE A 179 -9.00 -17.18 -5.72
N PRO A 180 -7.85 -17.31 -6.40
CA PRO A 180 -6.65 -17.89 -5.80
C PRO A 180 -6.13 -17.06 -4.60
N CYS A 181 -6.02 -17.68 -3.43
CA CYS A 181 -5.61 -16.97 -2.20
C CYS A 181 -4.23 -16.32 -2.31
N LYS A 182 -3.27 -16.93 -3.01
CA LYS A 182 -1.94 -16.34 -3.21
C LYS A 182 -2.00 -15.01 -3.95
N ASP A 183 -2.79 -14.96 -5.03
CA ASP A 183 -2.98 -13.76 -5.84
C ASP A 183 -3.73 -12.67 -5.06
N LEU A 184 -4.79 -13.06 -4.33
CA LEU A 184 -5.54 -12.14 -3.46
C LEU A 184 -4.66 -11.55 -2.35
N SER A 185 -3.86 -12.41 -1.69
CA SER A 185 -2.91 -12.02 -0.65
C SER A 185 -1.85 -11.06 -1.18
N THR A 186 -1.28 -11.33 -2.36
CA THR A 186 -0.30 -10.45 -2.98
C THR A 186 -0.87 -9.08 -3.28
N ILE A 187 -2.08 -9.00 -3.86
CA ILE A 187 -2.76 -7.73 -4.12
C ILE A 187 -2.96 -6.96 -2.81
N ASP A 188 -3.54 -7.61 -1.80
CA ASP A 188 -3.84 -6.96 -0.52
C ASP A 188 -2.57 -6.48 0.21
N ARG A 189 -1.53 -7.32 0.26
CA ARG A 189 -0.24 -6.97 0.87
C ARG A 189 0.42 -5.77 0.19
N LEU A 190 0.37 -5.71 -1.14
CA LEU A 190 0.93 -4.56 -1.87
C LEU A 190 0.16 -3.27 -1.54
N TRP A 191 -1.17 -3.31 -1.60
CA TRP A 191 -2.00 -2.16 -1.22
C TRP A 191 -1.77 -1.72 0.21
N SER A 192 -1.78 -2.65 1.15
CA SER A 192 -1.56 -2.40 2.58
C SER A 192 -0.16 -1.82 2.82
N PHE A 193 0.90 -2.40 2.24
CA PHE A 193 2.27 -1.94 2.44
C PHE A 193 2.49 -0.50 1.98
N TYR A 194 2.14 -0.19 0.72
CA TYR A 194 2.40 1.14 0.16
C TYR A 194 1.45 2.23 0.68
N SER A 195 0.29 1.84 1.21
CA SER A 195 -0.66 2.76 1.84
C SER A 195 -0.54 2.87 3.35
N GLU A 196 0.43 2.17 3.96
CA GLU A 196 0.62 2.12 5.42
C GLU A 196 -0.63 1.59 6.16
N GLY A 197 -1.21 0.51 5.64
CA GLY A 197 -2.38 -0.16 6.20
C GLY A 197 -3.70 0.61 6.02
N ARG A 198 -3.72 1.63 5.15
CA ARG A 198 -4.94 2.43 4.89
C ARG A 198 -5.85 1.81 3.84
N PHE A 199 -5.27 1.16 2.84
CA PHE A 199 -5.94 0.60 1.67
C PHE A 199 -5.68 -0.91 1.59
N GLY A 200 -6.58 -1.64 0.94
CA GLY A 200 -6.56 -3.10 0.87
C GLY A 200 -7.96 -3.69 0.99
N LEU A 201 -8.11 -4.91 0.47
CA LEU A 201 -9.34 -5.69 0.54
C LEU A 201 -9.60 -6.20 1.96
N LEU A 202 -8.54 -6.52 2.72
CA LEU A 202 -8.65 -6.88 4.14
C LEU A 202 -9.18 -5.71 4.95
N VAL A 203 -8.63 -4.50 4.72
CA VAL A 203 -9.09 -3.28 5.37
C VAL A 203 -10.57 -3.01 5.06
N GLN A 204 -10.98 -3.20 3.80
CA GLN A 204 -12.38 -3.05 3.40
C GLN A 204 -13.28 -4.09 4.07
N LYS A 205 -12.86 -5.37 4.09
CA LYS A 205 -13.58 -6.44 4.79
C LYS A 205 -13.78 -6.10 6.27
N GLU A 206 -12.73 -5.69 6.99
CA GLU A 206 -12.82 -5.31 8.41
C GLU A 206 -13.83 -4.17 8.64
N ILE A 207 -13.82 -3.16 7.77
CA ILE A 207 -14.78 -2.06 7.84
C ILE A 207 -16.20 -2.60 7.60
N TYR A 208 -16.41 -3.44 6.60
CA TYR A 208 -17.73 -4.00 6.28
C TYR A 208 -18.27 -4.89 7.41
N GLU A 209 -17.45 -5.78 7.98
CA GLU A 209 -17.82 -6.63 9.12
C GLU A 209 -18.15 -5.78 10.36
N SER A 210 -17.45 -4.66 10.59
CA SER A 210 -17.75 -3.73 11.70
C SER A 210 -19.11 -3.05 11.60
N LEU A 211 -19.73 -3.06 10.41
CA LEU A 211 -21.05 -2.51 10.12
C LEU A 211 -22.15 -3.58 10.12
N ASN A 212 -21.90 -4.73 10.77
CA ASN A 212 -22.72 -5.93 10.71
C ASN A 212 -22.89 -6.50 9.28
N GLY A 213 -21.99 -6.13 8.37
CA GLY A 213 -21.91 -6.76 7.05
C GLY A 213 -21.60 -8.25 7.22
N SER A 214 -22.31 -9.09 6.46
CA SER A 214 -22.13 -10.54 6.47
C SER A 214 -21.59 -11.04 5.13
N ASN A 215 -21.33 -12.33 5.00
CA ASN A 215 -20.92 -12.92 3.72
C ASN A 215 -22.01 -12.78 2.62
N SER A 216 -23.24 -12.39 2.97
CA SER A 216 -24.28 -12.01 2.03
C SER A 216 -24.42 -10.50 1.90
N TYR A 217 -24.89 -10.07 0.73
CA TYR A 217 -25.19 -8.66 0.47
C TYR A 217 -26.31 -8.15 1.38
N ASP A 218 -26.01 -7.11 2.16
CA ASP A 218 -26.98 -6.32 2.90
C ASP A 218 -26.94 -4.89 2.36
N ARG A 219 -28.08 -4.39 1.84
CA ARG A 219 -28.17 -3.07 1.22
C ARG A 219 -27.79 -1.95 2.19
N ASN A 220 -28.28 -2.00 3.43
CA ASN A 220 -28.04 -0.95 4.42
C ASN A 220 -26.57 -0.97 4.84
N ALA A 221 -26.01 -2.14 5.13
CA ALA A 221 -24.59 -2.26 5.47
C ALA A 221 -23.69 -1.81 4.30
N TRP A 222 -24.06 -2.13 3.06
CA TRP A 222 -23.32 -1.73 1.86
C TRP A 222 -23.35 -0.22 1.61
N GLU A 223 -24.50 0.40 1.83
CA GLU A 223 -24.70 1.83 1.74
C GLU A 223 -23.85 2.60 2.78
N VAL A 224 -23.92 2.19 4.05
CA VAL A 224 -23.10 2.75 5.13
C VAL A 224 -21.61 2.51 4.90
N PHE A 225 -21.24 1.33 4.37
CA PHE A 225 -19.88 1.02 3.97
C PHE A 225 -19.39 1.99 2.89
N GLY A 226 -20.20 2.22 1.85
CA GLY A 226 -19.90 3.16 0.77
C GLY A 226 -19.67 4.58 1.29
N ASP A 227 -20.46 5.05 2.25
CA ASP A 227 -20.23 6.33 2.91
C ASP A 227 -18.91 6.33 3.71
N ARG A 228 -18.63 5.24 4.44
CA ARG A 228 -17.44 5.10 5.30
C ARG A 228 -16.12 5.10 4.52
N VAL A 229 -16.10 4.46 3.36
CA VAL A 229 -14.92 4.39 2.48
C VAL A 229 -14.88 5.53 1.47
N GLY A 230 -15.91 6.39 1.41
CA GLY A 230 -15.95 7.56 0.52
C GLY A 230 -16.30 7.24 -0.93
N TRP A 231 -17.09 6.19 -1.17
CA TRP A 231 -17.66 5.87 -2.49
C TRP A 231 -19.04 6.48 -2.71
N ARG A 232 -19.62 7.10 -1.68
CA ARG A 232 -20.88 7.83 -1.75
C ARG A 232 -20.74 9.26 -1.29
N ASN A 233 -21.57 10.15 -1.83
CA ASN A 233 -21.70 11.53 -1.40
C ASN A 233 -23.18 11.92 -1.40
N LYS A 234 -23.70 12.41 -0.28
CA LYS A 234 -25.12 12.78 -0.12
C LYS A 234 -26.08 11.67 -0.59
N ASN A 235 -25.79 10.42 -0.23
CA ASN A 235 -26.52 9.20 -0.59
C ASN A 235 -26.35 8.72 -2.04
N ASP A 236 -25.64 9.44 -2.90
CA ASP A 236 -25.38 9.04 -4.28
C ASP A 236 -24.04 8.31 -4.41
N TRP A 237 -24.02 7.20 -5.14
CA TRP A 237 -22.79 6.51 -5.52
C TRP A 237 -21.98 7.36 -6.50
N LEU A 238 -20.70 7.55 -6.19
CA LEU A 238 -19.78 8.29 -7.03
C LEU A 238 -19.37 7.46 -8.25
N TYR A 239 -19.18 8.13 -9.39
CA TYR A 239 -18.52 7.51 -10.52
C TYR A 239 -17.05 7.31 -10.23
N TYR A 240 -16.43 6.33 -10.89
CA TYR A 240 -14.99 6.12 -10.82
C TYR A 240 -14.18 7.38 -11.16
N ALA A 241 -14.67 8.19 -12.10
CA ALA A 241 -14.04 9.45 -12.47
C ALA A 241 -14.02 10.48 -11.32
N ASP A 242 -14.99 10.39 -10.41
CA ASP A 242 -15.22 11.32 -9.30
C ASP A 242 -14.59 10.82 -7.98
N LEU A 243 -13.99 9.62 -7.96
CA LEU A 243 -13.27 9.10 -6.79
C LEU A 243 -11.96 9.84 -6.49
N VAL A 244 -11.54 9.79 -5.24
CA VAL A 244 -10.34 10.47 -4.74
C VAL A 244 -9.15 9.52 -4.74
N PHE A 245 -8.28 9.64 -5.75
CA PHE A 245 -7.06 8.83 -5.87
C PHE A 245 -5.89 9.47 -5.13
N SER A 246 -5.94 9.45 -3.80
CA SER A 246 -4.93 10.04 -2.92
C SER A 246 -4.76 9.22 -1.64
N ILE A 247 -3.56 9.21 -1.07
CA ILE A 247 -3.30 8.62 0.25
C ILE A 247 -4.16 9.25 1.36
N LYS A 248 -4.62 10.49 1.16
CA LYS A 248 -5.51 11.22 2.09
C LYS A 248 -6.97 10.76 2.02
N ALA A 249 -7.33 9.89 1.07
CA ALA A 249 -8.67 9.33 0.99
C ALA A 249 -9.03 8.51 2.25
N PRO A 250 -10.33 8.28 2.53
CA PRO A 250 -10.76 7.50 3.69
C PRO A 250 -10.11 6.12 3.76
N LYS A 251 -9.95 5.58 4.98
CA LYS A 251 -9.47 4.20 5.17
C LYS A 251 -10.41 3.24 4.42
N GLY A 252 -9.85 2.30 3.65
CA GLY A 252 -10.60 1.37 2.80
C GLY A 252 -11.05 1.94 1.45
N HIS A 253 -10.72 3.19 1.09
CA HIS A 253 -11.18 3.79 -0.18
C HIS A 253 -10.72 3.04 -1.43
N LEU A 254 -9.52 2.44 -1.38
CA LEU A 254 -8.91 1.70 -2.49
C LEU A 254 -8.50 0.29 -2.04
N PRO A 255 -8.43 -0.68 -2.98
CA PRO A 255 -8.85 -0.56 -4.37
C PRO A 255 -10.38 -0.50 -4.54
N SER A 256 -10.84 0.20 -5.56
CA SER A 256 -12.26 0.39 -5.94
C SER A 256 -12.67 -0.50 -7.13
N THR A 257 -11.99 -1.64 -7.29
CA THR A 257 -12.11 -2.58 -8.44
C THR A 257 -13.56 -2.98 -8.77
N VAL A 258 -14.45 -2.95 -7.79
CA VAL A 258 -15.90 -3.15 -7.89
C VAL A 258 -16.61 -2.20 -8.86
N LEU A 259 -16.14 -0.95 -8.92
CA LEU A 259 -16.77 0.06 -9.76
C LEU A 259 -16.52 -0.24 -11.24
N TYR A 260 -15.44 -0.95 -11.59
CA TYR A 260 -15.10 -1.26 -12.98
C TYR A 260 -16.10 -2.22 -13.66
N GLY A 261 -16.77 -3.09 -12.91
CA GLY A 261 -17.88 -3.92 -13.44
C GLY A 261 -19.20 -3.16 -13.61
N SER A 262 -19.29 -1.93 -13.09
CA SER A 262 -20.52 -1.14 -12.99
C SER A 262 -20.59 0.02 -13.98
N ILE A 263 -19.55 0.23 -14.79
CA ILE A 263 -19.48 1.29 -15.79
C ILE A 263 -19.11 0.66 -17.13
N VAL A 264 -20.12 0.14 -17.81
CA VAL A 264 -20.13 0.30 -19.27
C VAL A 264 -19.98 1.80 -19.51
N GLU A 265 -18.90 2.23 -20.14
CA GLU A 265 -18.73 3.61 -20.56
C GLU A 265 -19.99 4.06 -21.31
N GLY A 266 -20.78 4.98 -20.74
CA GLY A 266 -21.95 5.55 -21.41
C GLY A 266 -23.30 5.53 -20.68
N VAL A 267 -23.41 5.06 -19.43
CA VAL A 267 -24.70 5.14 -18.69
C VAL A 267 -24.86 6.49 -17.97
N PRO A 268 -25.85 7.34 -18.34
CA PRO A 268 -26.06 8.66 -17.74
C PRO A 268 -26.49 8.61 -16.26
N LYS A 269 -26.22 9.71 -15.52
CA LYS A 269 -26.62 9.96 -14.12
C LYS A 269 -28.07 9.66 -13.76
N VAL A 270 -28.97 9.64 -14.73
CA VAL A 270 -30.41 9.40 -14.52
C VAL A 270 -30.73 7.92 -14.26
N PHE A 271 -29.82 7.00 -14.65
CA PHE A 271 -30.04 5.56 -14.47
C PHE A 271 -29.61 5.00 -13.12
N SER A 272 -28.86 5.75 -12.28
CA SER A 272 -28.53 5.30 -10.93
C SER A 272 -29.77 5.20 -10.03
N GLY A 273 -30.80 6.02 -10.29
CA GLY A 273 -32.12 5.96 -9.63
C GLY A 273 -33.12 5.00 -10.28
N LEU A 274 -32.81 4.43 -11.45
CA LEU A 274 -33.73 3.58 -12.24
C LEU A 274 -33.28 2.12 -12.37
N VAL A 275 -32.20 1.72 -11.68
CA VAL A 275 -31.84 0.29 -11.49
C VAL A 275 -32.92 -0.45 -10.68
N GLU A 276 -33.89 0.25 -10.09
CA GLU A 276 -34.98 -0.33 -9.30
C GLU A 276 -36.20 -0.84 -10.09
N THR A 277 -36.28 -0.73 -11.43
CA THR A 277 -37.54 -1.13 -12.11
C THR A 277 -37.45 -1.90 -13.43
N VAL A 278 -36.26 -2.27 -13.93
CA VAL A 278 -36.19 -3.20 -15.06
C VAL A 278 -35.21 -4.31 -14.75
N ALA A 279 -35.76 -5.48 -14.44
CA ALA A 279 -35.06 -6.76 -14.41
C ALA A 279 -34.56 -7.11 -15.82
N VAL A 280 -33.48 -6.47 -16.26
CA VAL A 280 -32.60 -7.05 -17.28
C VAL A 280 -31.74 -8.06 -16.54
N ARG A 281 -32.08 -9.34 -16.69
CA ARG A 281 -31.30 -10.47 -16.17
C ARG A 281 -29.81 -10.27 -16.51
N GLY A 282 -29.00 -9.86 -15.54
CA GLY A 282 -27.54 -9.82 -15.69
C GLY A 282 -26.77 -8.79 -14.87
N LEU A 283 -27.36 -7.69 -14.42
CA LEU A 283 -26.64 -6.64 -13.67
C LEU A 283 -27.51 -6.05 -12.54
N THR A 284 -27.75 -6.83 -11.49
CA THR A 284 -28.38 -6.32 -10.26
C THR A 284 -27.49 -6.66 -9.08
N ASN A 285 -27.09 -5.62 -8.33
CA ASN A 285 -26.28 -5.62 -7.10
C ASN A 285 -24.77 -5.42 -7.28
N VAL A 286 -24.36 -4.15 -7.42
CA VAL A 286 -22.96 -3.68 -7.37
C VAL A 286 -22.22 -4.12 -6.09
N GLY A 287 -22.93 -4.36 -4.99
CA GLY A 287 -22.34 -4.84 -3.74
C GLY A 287 -22.11 -6.36 -3.65
N TRP A 288 -22.67 -7.14 -4.58
CA TRP A 288 -22.65 -8.59 -4.53
C TRP A 288 -21.28 -9.22 -4.83
N PRO A 289 -20.49 -8.76 -5.84
CA PRO A 289 -19.15 -9.30 -6.06
C PRO A 289 -18.22 -9.04 -4.87
N MET A 290 -18.43 -7.96 -4.11
CA MET A 290 -17.57 -7.60 -2.98
C MET A 290 -17.91 -8.31 -1.70
N ALA A 291 -19.20 -8.54 -1.40
CA ALA A 291 -19.55 -9.42 -0.29
C ALA A 291 -18.93 -10.82 -0.49
N GLY A 292 -18.99 -11.34 -1.73
CA GLY A 292 -18.30 -12.57 -2.09
C GLY A 292 -16.77 -12.47 -2.00
N LEU A 293 -16.18 -11.35 -2.42
CA LEU A 293 -14.72 -11.15 -2.33
C LEU A 293 -14.26 -11.02 -0.87
N PHE A 294 -15.01 -10.36 0.00
CA PHE A 294 -14.72 -10.25 1.43
C PHE A 294 -14.88 -11.59 2.14
N ALA A 295 -15.89 -12.38 1.78
CA ALA A 295 -15.99 -13.78 2.21
C ALA A 295 -14.75 -14.56 1.76
N ARG A 296 -14.29 -14.35 0.53
CA ARG A 296 -13.07 -15.01 0.03
C ARG A 296 -11.80 -14.57 0.75
N VAL A 297 -11.66 -13.29 1.07
CA VAL A 297 -10.57 -12.76 1.91
C VAL A 297 -10.55 -13.48 3.27
N LYS A 298 -11.72 -13.72 3.87
CA LYS A 298 -11.86 -14.49 5.11
C LYS A 298 -11.42 -15.95 4.94
N ASP A 299 -11.88 -16.62 3.89
CA ASP A 299 -11.53 -18.03 3.61
C ASP A 299 -10.04 -18.23 3.34
N CYS A 300 -9.36 -17.19 2.81
CA CYS A 300 -7.92 -17.19 2.57
C CYS A 300 -7.08 -16.89 3.83
N GLU A 301 -7.72 -16.70 5.00
CA GLU A 301 -7.08 -16.38 6.28
C GLU A 301 -6.10 -15.21 6.19
N LEU A 302 -6.50 -14.17 5.44
CA LEU A 302 -5.78 -12.89 5.35
C LEU A 302 -5.99 -12.02 6.59
#